data_AF-A0A834T085-F1
#
_entry.id   AF-A0A834T085-F1
#
_cell.length_a   1.000
_cell.length_b   1.000
_cell.length_c   1.000
_cell.angle_alpha   90.00
_cell.angle_beta   90.00
_cell.angle_gamma   90.00
#
_symmetry.space_group_name_H-M   'P 1'
#
loop_
_entity.id
_entity.type
_entity.pdbx_description
1 polymer ?
#
loop_
_entity_poly.entity_id
_entity_poly.type
_entity_poly.pdbx_seq_one_letter_code
_entity_poly.pdbx_strand_id
1 'polypeptide(L)'
;MDPKSRRNNMLPEPVQTIINNGTRNLGSDLGNLSIHTKLIIWDEAPMAHRYCFEALDKTLRDICGRKNAEAQSKPFGGKVVVFGGDFRQILPVIPRGSRQDIVLTLKKNMRLGKGADEAENWAISEFADWILKIGDGDIGDAINDEEKQVTIPDDILLQTGNDPFQSIVNSTYPSFTENYLNHEYIRDRAILAPTLDDVASINDYMLSLLPGEESKYLSSDSISNQDSDS
;
A
#
# COMPACT_ATOMS: atom_id res chain seq x y z
N MET A 1 22.34 -8.07 -17.32
CA MET A 1 21.31 -7.57 -16.40
C MET A 1 20.73 -6.30 -16.99
N ASP A 2 19.45 -6.32 -17.37
CA ASP A 2 18.78 -5.18 -18.02
C ASP A 2 17.93 -4.44 -16.97
N PRO A 3 18.16 -3.14 -16.69
CA PRO A 3 17.51 -2.37 -15.62
C PRO A 3 16.02 -2.06 -15.85
N LYS A 4 15.36 -2.75 -16.79
CA LYS A 4 13.95 -2.53 -17.15
C LYS A 4 12.95 -3.46 -16.45
N SER A 5 13.41 -4.53 -15.80
CA SER A 5 12.49 -5.54 -15.21
C SER A 5 11.86 -5.16 -13.86
N ARG A 6 12.32 -4.09 -13.19
CA ARG A 6 11.83 -3.68 -11.85
C ARG A 6 10.66 -2.67 -11.86
N ARG A 7 10.04 -2.37 -13.00
CA ARG A 7 9.07 -1.24 -13.12
C ARG A 7 7.59 -1.57 -12.92
N ASN A 8 7.19 -2.83 -12.68
CA ASN A 8 5.77 -3.22 -12.74
C ASN A 8 5.11 -3.59 -11.40
N ASN A 9 5.74 -3.36 -10.25
CA ASN A 9 5.17 -3.78 -8.95
C ASN A 9 4.31 -2.72 -8.24
N MET A 10 3.79 -1.70 -8.93
CA MET A 10 3.03 -0.60 -8.30
C MET A 10 1.55 -0.53 -8.69
N LEU A 11 1.03 -1.54 -9.40
CA LEU A 11 -0.38 -1.60 -9.73
C LEU A 11 -1.00 -2.90 -9.22
N PRO A 12 -2.25 -2.88 -8.74
CA PRO A 12 -3.00 -4.11 -8.51
C PRO A 12 -2.95 -4.97 -9.78
N GLU A 13 -2.64 -6.26 -9.65
CA GLU A 13 -2.57 -7.24 -10.75
C GLU A 13 -3.70 -7.11 -11.80
N PRO A 14 -4.98 -6.84 -11.43
CA PRO A 14 -6.05 -6.63 -12.41
C PRO A 14 -5.85 -5.39 -13.29
N VAL A 15 -5.33 -4.29 -12.72
CA VAL A 15 -5.06 -3.02 -13.42
C VAL A 15 -3.82 -3.15 -14.31
N GLN A 16 -2.77 -3.80 -13.79
CA GLN A 16 -1.57 -4.11 -14.56
C GLN A 16 -1.91 -5.03 -15.74
N THR A 17 -2.82 -5.99 -15.56
CA THR A 17 -3.32 -6.88 -16.61
C THR A 17 -4.10 -6.13 -17.69
N ILE A 18 -5.00 -5.21 -17.31
CA ILE A 18 -5.77 -4.40 -18.26
C ILE A 18 -4.85 -3.44 -19.05
N ILE A 19 -3.90 -2.81 -18.37
CA ILE A 19 -2.95 -1.86 -18.98
C ILE A 19 -1.94 -2.59 -19.88
N ASN A 20 -1.38 -3.73 -19.44
CA ASN A 20 -0.37 -4.48 -20.19
C ASN A 20 -0.98 -5.25 -21.37
N ASN A 21 -2.22 -5.73 -21.26
CA ASN A 21 -2.88 -6.53 -22.31
C ASN A 21 -3.82 -5.70 -23.21
N GLY A 22 -4.10 -4.44 -22.86
CA GLY A 22 -5.03 -3.55 -23.55
C GLY A 22 -4.68 -3.22 -25.00
N THR A 23 -3.47 -3.54 -25.46
CA THR A 23 -3.05 -3.33 -26.86
C THR A 23 -2.94 -4.59 -27.70
N ARG A 24 -3.03 -5.81 -27.13
CA ARG A 24 -2.68 -7.03 -27.91
C ARG A 24 -3.72 -8.14 -28.02
N ASN A 25 -4.80 -8.21 -27.24
CA ASN A 25 -5.77 -9.30 -27.42
C ASN A 25 -7.23 -8.87 -27.16
N LEU A 26 -7.85 -8.18 -28.12
CA LEU A 26 -9.27 -7.80 -28.09
C LEU A 26 -10.25 -8.96 -28.31
N GLY A 27 -9.76 -10.14 -28.71
CA GLY A 27 -10.52 -11.40 -28.70
C GLY A 27 -10.41 -12.18 -27.41
N SER A 28 -9.67 -11.67 -26.41
CA SER A 28 -9.55 -12.34 -25.11
C SER A 28 -10.79 -12.10 -24.25
N ASP A 29 -11.02 -13.03 -23.33
CA ASP A 29 -12.09 -12.95 -22.34
C ASP A 29 -12.05 -11.65 -21.53
N LEU A 30 -10.87 -11.05 -21.35
CA LEU A 30 -10.66 -9.77 -20.65
C LEU A 30 -11.24 -8.56 -21.39
N GLY A 31 -11.13 -8.52 -22.72
CA GLY A 31 -11.72 -7.46 -23.54
C GLY A 31 -13.25 -7.52 -23.50
N ASN A 32 -13.81 -8.73 -23.58
CA ASN A 32 -15.24 -8.96 -23.45
C ASN A 32 -15.74 -8.66 -22.04
N LEU A 33 -14.98 -9.02 -21.00
CA LEU A 33 -15.30 -8.68 -19.62
C LEU A 33 -15.39 -7.16 -19.46
N SER A 34 -14.37 -6.43 -19.90
CA SER A 34 -14.30 -4.96 -19.81
C SER A 34 -15.49 -4.26 -20.50
N ILE A 35 -15.96 -4.82 -21.62
CA ILE A 35 -17.14 -4.30 -22.32
C ILE A 35 -18.43 -4.50 -21.49
N HIS A 36 -18.60 -5.64 -20.81
CA HIS A 36 -19.79 -5.94 -20.03
C HIS A 36 -19.75 -5.36 -18.61
N THR A 37 -18.56 -5.05 -18.08
CA THR A 37 -18.37 -4.39 -16.79
C THR A 37 -19.14 -3.07 -16.77
N LYS A 38 -19.88 -2.80 -15.70
CA LYS A 38 -20.62 -1.53 -15.51
C LYS A 38 -19.98 -0.64 -14.45
N LEU A 39 -19.31 -1.26 -13.49
CA LEU A 39 -18.69 -0.64 -12.33
C LEU A 39 -17.27 -1.18 -12.16
N ILE A 40 -16.32 -0.28 -11.98
CA ILE A 40 -14.94 -0.56 -11.62
C ILE A 40 -14.71 0.09 -10.26
N ILE A 41 -14.27 -0.69 -9.29
CA ILE A 41 -13.85 -0.18 -7.98
C ILE A 41 -12.33 -0.31 -7.95
N TRP A 42 -11.66 0.81 -7.73
CA TRP A 42 -10.21 0.86 -7.57
C TRP A 42 -9.90 1.28 -6.15
N ASP A 43 -9.49 0.32 -5.33
CA ASP A 43 -9.05 0.55 -3.95
C ASP A 43 -7.57 0.96 -3.91
N GLU A 44 -7.21 1.85 -2.99
CA GLU A 44 -5.90 2.53 -2.93
C GLU A 44 -5.51 3.26 -4.22
N ALA A 45 -6.51 3.85 -4.90
CA ALA A 45 -6.28 4.71 -6.05
C ALA A 45 -5.27 5.85 -5.80
N PRO A 46 -5.22 6.52 -4.62
CA PRO A 46 -4.27 7.60 -4.36
C PRO A 46 -2.79 7.18 -4.45
N MET A 47 -2.48 5.88 -4.29
CA MET A 47 -1.11 5.36 -4.40
C MET A 47 -0.66 5.20 -5.86
N ALA A 48 -1.58 5.30 -6.83
CA ALA A 48 -1.26 5.17 -8.24
C ALA A 48 -0.79 6.50 -8.85
N HIS A 49 0.24 6.43 -9.69
CA HIS A 49 0.70 7.60 -10.45
C HIS A 49 -0.36 8.06 -11.47
N ARG A 50 -0.43 9.37 -11.79
CA ARG A 50 -1.42 9.95 -12.75
C ARG A 50 -1.52 9.19 -14.07
N TYR A 51 -0.39 8.67 -14.56
CA TYR A 51 -0.31 7.93 -15.83
C TYR A 51 -1.12 6.63 -15.82
N CYS A 52 -1.35 6.03 -14.64
CA CYS A 52 -2.15 4.83 -14.51
C CYS A 52 -3.63 5.13 -14.77
N PHE A 53 -4.12 6.26 -14.28
CA PHE A 53 -5.48 6.75 -14.55
C PHE A 53 -5.66 7.11 -16.02
N GLU A 54 -4.69 7.81 -16.62
CA GLU A 54 -4.73 8.16 -18.04
C GLU A 54 -4.68 6.92 -18.94
N ALA A 55 -3.83 5.94 -18.61
CA ALA A 55 -3.75 4.69 -19.34
C ALA A 55 -5.07 3.93 -19.25
N LEU A 56 -5.65 3.79 -18.05
CA LEU A 56 -6.95 3.15 -17.85
C LEU A 56 -8.06 3.84 -18.66
N ASP A 57 -8.12 5.17 -18.61
CA ASP A 57 -9.10 5.97 -19.36
C ASP A 57 -8.98 5.74 -20.87
N LYS A 58 -7.75 5.84 -21.42
CA LYS A 58 -7.48 5.59 -22.85
C LYS A 58 -7.88 4.16 -23.24
N THR A 59 -7.46 3.16 -22.47
CA THR A 59 -7.78 1.76 -22.75
C THR A 59 -9.28 1.48 -22.72
N LEU A 60 -10.02 2.03 -21.76
CA LEU A 60 -11.48 1.83 -21.69
C LEU A 60 -12.22 2.55 -22.80
N ARG A 61 -11.78 3.76 -23.20
CA ARG A 61 -12.32 4.47 -24.38
C ARG A 61 -12.07 3.69 -25.66
N ASP A 62 -10.88 3.11 -25.83
CA ASP A 62 -10.53 2.32 -27.02
C ASP A 62 -11.34 1.02 -27.10
N ILE A 63 -11.54 0.32 -25.99
CA ILE A 63 -12.29 -0.93 -25.92
C ILE A 63 -13.80 -0.67 -26.10
N CYS A 64 -14.36 0.27 -25.34
CA CYS A 64 -15.80 0.56 -25.37
C CYS A 64 -16.22 1.33 -26.63
N GLY A 65 -15.33 2.19 -27.12
CA GLY A 65 -15.48 3.01 -28.32
C GLY A 65 -15.69 2.23 -29.62
N ARG A 66 -15.29 0.95 -29.64
CA ARG A 66 -15.50 0.05 -30.78
C ARG A 66 -16.94 -0.43 -30.92
N LYS A 67 -17.68 -0.55 -29.82
CA LYS A 67 -19.11 -0.94 -29.83
C LYS A 67 -20.05 0.26 -29.76
N ASN A 68 -19.60 1.33 -29.12
CA ASN A 68 -20.37 2.56 -28.98
C ASN A 68 -19.45 3.76 -29.28
N ALA A 69 -19.66 4.43 -30.42
CA ALA A 69 -18.84 5.58 -30.79
C ALA A 69 -18.90 6.71 -29.74
N GLU A 70 -20.00 6.85 -29.01
CA GLU A 70 -20.12 7.83 -27.92
C GLU A 70 -19.23 7.49 -26.71
N ALA A 71 -18.79 6.24 -26.57
CA ALA A 71 -17.90 5.85 -25.47
C ALA A 71 -16.48 6.42 -25.65
N GLN A 72 -16.06 6.78 -26.88
CA GLN A 72 -14.73 7.37 -27.11
C GLN A 72 -14.58 8.76 -26.48
N SER A 73 -15.68 9.52 -26.41
CA SER A 73 -15.69 10.88 -25.83
C SER A 73 -16.05 10.90 -24.34
N LYS A 74 -16.55 9.79 -23.78
CA LYS A 74 -16.91 9.67 -22.37
C LYS A 74 -15.70 9.23 -21.53
N PRO A 75 -15.48 9.82 -20.34
CA PRO A 75 -14.48 9.33 -19.39
C PRO A 75 -14.65 7.83 -19.14
N PHE A 76 -13.54 7.12 -19.08
CA PHE A 76 -13.44 5.68 -18.87
C PHE A 76 -14.35 4.86 -19.80
N GLY A 77 -14.57 5.30 -21.03
CA GLY A 77 -15.45 4.59 -21.97
C GLY A 77 -16.93 4.59 -21.57
N GLY A 78 -17.33 5.53 -20.70
CA GLY A 78 -18.68 5.59 -20.12
C GLY A 78 -18.93 4.60 -18.97
N LYS A 79 -17.86 3.99 -18.43
CA LYS A 79 -17.94 3.13 -17.25
C LYS A 79 -18.02 3.96 -15.97
N VAL A 80 -18.72 3.43 -14.97
CA VAL A 80 -18.68 4.00 -13.62
C VAL A 80 -17.40 3.50 -12.96
N VAL A 81 -16.52 4.42 -12.56
CA VAL A 81 -15.30 4.11 -11.82
C VAL A 81 -15.39 4.77 -10.45
N VAL A 82 -15.24 3.98 -9.40
CA VAL A 82 -15.23 4.43 -8.01
C VAL A 82 -13.80 4.29 -7.49
N PHE A 83 -13.17 5.43 -7.21
CA PHE A 83 -11.87 5.47 -6.56
C PHE A 83 -12.06 5.44 -5.05
N GLY A 84 -11.54 4.39 -4.43
CA GLY A 84 -11.38 4.25 -2.99
C GLY A 84 -9.91 4.36 -2.60
N GLY A 85 -9.66 4.48 -1.30
CA GLY A 85 -8.32 4.63 -0.73
C GLY A 85 -8.26 5.81 0.24
N ASP A 86 -7.28 5.79 1.14
CA ASP A 86 -7.03 6.91 2.04
C ASP A 86 -5.98 7.82 1.42
N PHE A 87 -6.39 9.01 1.00
CA PHE A 87 -5.49 10.03 0.44
C PHE A 87 -4.48 10.58 1.47
N ARG A 88 -4.56 10.15 2.74
CA ARG A 88 -3.56 10.40 3.79
C ARG A 88 -2.55 9.25 3.96
N GLN A 89 -2.69 8.14 3.22
CA GLN A 89 -1.66 7.11 3.14
C GLN A 89 -0.47 7.59 2.30
N ILE A 90 0.66 6.88 2.48
CA ILE A 90 1.94 7.14 1.82
C ILE A 90 1.70 7.41 0.34
N LEU A 91 2.11 8.60 -0.10
CA LEU A 91 1.97 9.08 -1.46
C LEU A 91 2.62 8.09 -2.44
N PRO A 92 2.20 8.06 -3.73
CA PRO A 92 2.79 7.18 -4.73
C PRO A 92 4.31 7.21 -4.62
N VAL A 93 4.94 6.05 -4.44
CA VAL A 93 6.40 5.97 -4.45
C VAL A 93 6.82 6.25 -5.89
N ILE A 94 7.23 7.49 -6.17
CA ILE A 94 7.77 7.89 -7.48
C ILE A 94 9.30 7.81 -7.36
N PRO A 95 9.97 6.78 -7.91
CA PRO A 95 11.42 6.72 -7.89
C PRO A 95 11.96 7.96 -8.60
N ARG A 96 12.66 8.83 -7.86
CA ARG A 96 13.21 10.12 -8.35
C ARG A 96 12.16 11.21 -8.69
N GLY A 97 10.95 11.13 -8.12
CA GLY A 97 9.95 12.21 -8.23
C GLY A 97 10.34 13.46 -7.41
N SER A 98 9.88 14.63 -7.84
CA SER A 98 10.06 15.88 -7.08
C SER A 98 8.96 16.03 -6.03
N ARG A 99 9.18 16.79 -4.94
CA ARG A 99 8.16 17.05 -3.90
C ARG A 99 6.85 17.58 -4.49
N GLN A 100 6.91 18.39 -5.54
CA GLN A 100 5.75 18.98 -6.21
C GLN A 100 4.89 17.94 -6.94
N ASP A 101 5.46 16.80 -7.35
CA ASP A 101 4.73 15.72 -8.00
C ASP A 101 3.89 14.88 -7.02
N ILE A 102 4.04 15.16 -5.71
CA ILE A 102 3.61 14.28 -4.62
C ILE A 102 2.51 14.96 -3.76
N VAL A 103 2.35 16.29 -3.77
CA VAL A 103 1.41 16.97 -2.86
C VAL A 103 -0.05 16.88 -3.33
N LEU A 104 -0.88 16.19 -2.54
CA LEU A 104 -2.35 16.27 -2.59
C LEU A 104 -2.88 16.91 -1.30
N THR A 105 -3.82 17.85 -1.43
CA THR A 105 -4.44 18.55 -0.29
C THR A 105 -5.87 18.06 -0.09
N LEU A 106 -6.21 17.62 1.13
CA LEU A 106 -7.57 17.24 1.50
C LEU A 106 -8.17 18.23 2.50
N LYS A 107 -9.50 18.27 2.58
CA LYS A 107 -10.25 19.21 3.44
C LYS A 107 -11.25 18.54 4.38
N LYS A 108 -11.41 17.20 4.34
CA LYS A 108 -12.42 16.51 5.15
C LYS A 108 -12.11 15.04 5.39
N ASN A 109 -12.24 14.62 6.65
CA ASN A 109 -11.97 13.27 7.13
C ASN A 109 -13.28 12.44 7.18
N MET A 110 -13.19 11.14 6.90
CA MET A 110 -14.30 10.18 7.08
C MET A 110 -13.83 9.12 8.09
N ARG A 111 -14.35 9.15 9.32
CA ARG A 111 -14.08 8.11 10.32
C ARG A 111 -15.36 7.35 10.69
N LEU A 112 -15.20 6.04 10.83
CA LEU A 112 -16.19 5.04 11.26
C LEU A 112 -15.60 4.30 12.46
N GLY A 113 -16.36 4.22 13.55
CA GLY A 113 -16.09 3.34 14.70
C GLY A 113 -16.45 3.95 16.06
N LYS A 114 -17.30 3.27 16.84
CA LYS A 114 -17.49 3.50 18.29
C LYS A 114 -16.62 2.50 19.04
N GLY A 115 -15.81 2.95 19.99
CA GLY A 115 -15.16 2.15 21.02
C GLY A 115 -16.18 1.46 21.94
N ALA A 116 -15.71 0.50 22.74
CA ALA A 116 -16.54 -0.33 23.62
C ALA A 116 -17.22 0.48 24.74
N ASP A 117 -16.59 1.57 25.19
CA ASP A 117 -17.14 2.49 26.19
C ASP A 117 -16.83 3.97 25.88
N GLU A 118 -17.34 4.87 26.72
CA GLU A 118 -17.22 6.32 26.53
C GLU A 118 -15.78 6.83 26.71
N ALA A 119 -14.98 6.18 27.57
CA ALA A 119 -13.59 6.57 27.81
C ALA A 119 -12.69 6.19 26.63
N GLU A 120 -12.87 4.99 26.08
CA GLU A 120 -12.17 4.53 24.89
C GLU A 120 -12.57 5.35 23.66
N ASN A 121 -13.85 5.71 23.53
CA ASN A 121 -14.31 6.64 22.49
C ASN A 121 -13.65 8.01 22.60
N TRP A 122 -13.48 8.53 23.81
CA TRP A 122 -12.80 9.80 24.05
C TRP A 122 -11.32 9.73 23.67
N ALA A 123 -10.60 8.69 24.09
CA ALA A 123 -9.19 8.48 23.74
C ALA A 123 -8.98 8.30 22.23
N ILE A 124 -9.85 7.52 21.57
CA ILE A 124 -9.84 7.38 20.10
C ILE A 124 -10.06 8.74 19.42
N SER A 125 -10.97 9.56 19.95
CA SER A 125 -11.23 10.90 19.40
C SER A 125 -10.04 11.85 19.61
N GLU A 126 -9.38 11.80 20.76
CA GLU A 126 -8.20 12.63 21.05
C GLU A 126 -7.02 12.26 20.15
N PHE A 127 -6.71 10.97 20.03
CA PHE A 127 -5.69 10.47 19.10
C PHE A 127 -6.04 10.81 17.65
N ALA A 128 -7.33 10.69 17.30
CA ALA A 128 -7.84 11.03 15.99
C ALA A 128 -7.59 12.49 15.61
N ASP A 129 -7.85 13.42 16.53
CA ASP A 129 -7.63 14.86 16.36
C ASP A 129 -6.14 15.20 16.34
N TRP A 130 -5.32 14.52 17.14
CA TRP A 130 -3.87 14.69 17.13
C TRP A 130 -3.25 14.32 15.78
N ILE A 131 -3.58 13.14 15.23
CA ILE A 131 -3.12 12.71 13.89
C ILE A 131 -3.60 13.69 12.79
N LEU A 132 -4.81 14.21 12.92
CA LEU A 132 -5.35 15.20 11.97
C LEU A 132 -4.50 16.46 11.94
N LYS A 133 -4.26 17.05 13.11
CA LYS A 133 -3.46 18.27 13.22
C LYS A 133 -2.01 18.07 12.75
N ILE A 134 -1.45 16.86 12.87
CA ILE A 134 -0.16 16.52 12.26
C ILE A 134 -0.27 16.54 10.74
N GLY A 135 -1.28 15.88 10.17
CA GLY A 135 -1.51 15.82 8.72
C GLY A 135 -1.79 17.19 8.09
N ASP A 136 -2.47 18.08 8.82
CA ASP A 136 -2.75 19.46 8.39
C ASP A 136 -1.54 20.39 8.59
N GLY A 137 -0.51 19.94 9.32
CA GLY A 137 0.68 20.72 9.64
C GLY A 137 0.43 21.78 10.72
N ASP A 138 -0.64 21.66 11.51
CA ASP A 138 -0.97 22.57 12.62
C ASP A 138 -0.13 22.29 13.87
N ILE A 139 0.40 21.06 14.00
CA ILE A 139 1.28 20.66 15.10
C ILE A 139 2.72 20.57 14.62
N GLY A 140 3.63 21.00 15.48
CA GLY A 140 5.07 20.85 15.34
C GLY A 140 5.78 22.19 15.25
N ASP A 141 6.94 22.26 15.90
CA ASP A 141 7.77 23.45 15.95
C ASP A 141 8.60 23.53 14.66
N ALA A 142 8.58 24.70 14.01
CA ALA A 142 9.37 24.92 12.81
C ALA A 142 10.87 24.84 13.15
N ILE A 143 11.56 23.85 12.59
CA ILE A 143 13.01 23.74 12.68
C ILE A 143 13.65 24.67 11.63
N ASN A 144 13.03 24.76 10.45
CA ASN A 144 13.38 25.63 9.34
C ASN A 144 12.15 25.85 8.44
N ASP A 145 12.32 26.56 7.31
CA ASP A 145 11.22 26.85 6.36
C ASP A 145 10.57 25.59 5.74
N GLU A 146 11.20 24.42 5.85
CA GLU A 146 10.77 23.16 5.21
C GLU A 146 10.46 22.00 6.17
N GLU A 147 10.82 22.11 7.46
CA GLU A 147 10.77 21.01 8.41
C GLU A 147 10.13 21.42 9.74
N LYS A 148 9.26 20.55 10.24
CA LYS A 148 8.63 20.68 11.56
C LYS A 148 9.02 19.50 12.44
N GLN A 149 9.29 19.77 13.71
CA GLN A 149 9.49 18.76 14.74
C GLN A 149 8.18 18.52 15.49
N VAL A 150 7.74 17.26 15.56
CA VAL A 150 6.56 16.88 16.33
C VAL A 150 6.99 16.04 17.52
N THR A 151 6.51 16.40 18.71
CA THR A 151 6.67 15.56 19.92
C THR A 151 5.61 14.46 19.92
N ILE A 152 6.05 13.21 20.05
CA ILE A 152 5.18 12.06 20.20
C ILE A 152 4.72 11.97 21.66
N PRO A 153 3.41 11.88 21.94
CA PRO A 153 2.90 11.66 23.30
C PRO A 153 3.47 10.41 23.97
N ASP A 154 3.76 10.50 25.27
CA ASP A 154 4.42 9.42 26.02
C ASP A 154 3.57 8.15 26.13
N ASP A 155 2.24 8.26 26.06
CA ASP A 155 1.29 7.16 26.12
C ASP A 155 1.31 6.26 24.87
N ILE A 156 1.77 6.79 23.73
CA ILE A 156 1.97 6.04 22.50
C ILE A 156 3.45 5.77 22.18
N LEU A 157 4.36 6.19 23.08
CA LEU A 157 5.78 5.99 22.94
C LEU A 157 6.23 4.72 23.67
N LEU A 158 6.85 3.81 22.92
CA LEU A 158 7.46 2.62 23.51
C LEU A 158 8.80 3.01 24.14
N GLN A 159 8.86 2.91 25.48
CA GLN A 159 10.09 3.15 26.23
C GLN A 159 11.06 1.99 25.99
N THR A 160 12.11 2.22 25.20
CA THR A 160 13.10 1.19 24.90
C THR A 160 14.04 0.98 26.09
N GLY A 161 14.22 -0.27 26.49
CA GLY A 161 15.25 -0.66 27.44
C GLY A 161 16.63 -0.74 26.78
N ASN A 162 17.52 -1.58 27.34
CA ASN A 162 18.86 -1.77 26.80
C ASN A 162 18.88 -2.45 25.41
N ASP A 163 17.86 -3.24 25.07
CA ASP A 163 17.71 -3.90 23.78
C ASP A 163 16.43 -3.40 23.07
N PRO A 164 16.56 -2.57 22.02
CA PRO A 164 15.43 -2.06 21.26
C PRO A 164 14.62 -3.16 20.57
N PHE A 165 15.28 -4.20 20.01
CA PHE A 165 14.58 -5.29 19.32
C PHE A 165 13.74 -6.09 20.30
N GLN A 166 14.33 -6.44 21.46
CA GLN A 166 13.60 -7.12 22.51
C GLN A 166 12.41 -6.29 23.01
N SER A 167 12.60 -4.97 23.17
CA SER A 167 11.53 -4.06 23.64
C SER A 167 10.35 -4.02 22.67
N ILE A 168 10.63 -3.89 21.36
CA ILE A 168 9.61 -3.87 20.29
C ILE A 168 8.88 -5.22 20.23
N VAL A 169 9.63 -6.32 20.21
CA VAL A 169 9.07 -7.67 20.10
C VAL A 169 8.24 -8.01 21.33
N ASN A 170 8.72 -7.76 22.55
CA ASN A 170 7.97 -8.08 23.77
C ASN A 170 6.71 -7.22 23.93
N SER A 171 6.75 -5.95 23.50
CA SER A 171 5.57 -5.10 23.53
C SER A 171 4.49 -5.56 22.54
N THR A 172 4.89 -6.03 21.36
CA THR A 172 3.94 -6.43 20.32
C THR A 172 3.50 -7.88 20.47
N TYR A 173 4.45 -8.76 20.77
CA TYR A 173 4.35 -10.21 20.92
C TYR A 173 4.83 -10.65 22.32
N PRO A 174 4.02 -10.42 23.38
CA PRO A 174 4.36 -10.86 24.73
C PRO A 174 4.43 -12.39 24.84
N SER A 175 5.52 -12.92 25.40
CA SER A 175 5.78 -14.36 25.48
C SER A 175 5.78 -15.04 24.10
N PHE A 176 6.44 -14.43 23.11
CA PHE A 176 6.49 -14.94 21.74
C PHE A 176 6.92 -16.42 21.64
N THR A 177 7.97 -16.82 22.36
CA THR A 177 8.51 -18.19 22.34
C THR A 177 7.52 -19.26 22.82
N GLU A 178 6.53 -18.89 23.63
CA GLU A 178 5.49 -19.79 24.13
C GLU A 178 4.27 -19.83 23.20
N ASN A 179 4.01 -18.73 22.48
CA ASN A 179 2.76 -18.52 21.74
C ASN A 179 2.92 -18.53 20.22
N TYR A 180 4.12 -18.70 19.67
CA TYR A 180 4.37 -18.63 18.22
C TYR A 180 3.63 -19.70 17.38
N LEU A 181 3.06 -20.74 18.00
CA LEU A 181 2.22 -21.73 17.32
C LEU A 181 0.71 -21.40 17.39
N ASN A 182 0.32 -20.40 18.19
CA ASN A 182 -1.07 -20.02 18.34
C ASN A 182 -1.46 -19.04 17.23
N HIS A 183 -2.31 -19.52 16.30
CA HIS A 183 -2.81 -18.72 15.19
C HIS A 183 -3.58 -17.48 15.62
N GLU A 184 -4.42 -17.55 16.66
CA GLU A 184 -5.19 -16.41 17.14
C GLU A 184 -4.27 -15.34 17.74
N TYR A 185 -3.22 -15.79 18.44
CA TYR A 185 -2.22 -14.89 19.03
C TYR A 185 -1.44 -14.10 17.96
N ILE A 186 -1.05 -14.74 16.85
CA ILE A 186 -0.26 -14.09 15.79
C ILE A 186 -1.12 -13.19 14.90
N ARG A 187 -2.37 -13.59 14.64
CA ARG A 187 -3.24 -13.00 13.61
C ARG A 187 -3.41 -11.49 13.73
N ASP A 188 -3.60 -10.98 14.94
CA ASP A 188 -3.99 -9.58 15.16
C ASP A 188 -2.80 -8.67 15.51
N ARG A 189 -1.58 -9.10 15.15
CA ARG A 189 -0.32 -8.43 15.54
C ARG A 189 0.59 -8.22 14.35
N ALA A 190 1.20 -7.04 14.26
CA ALA A 190 2.18 -6.70 13.25
C ALA A 190 3.18 -5.68 13.78
N ILE A 191 4.43 -5.78 13.32
CA ILE A 191 5.46 -4.74 13.51
C ILE A 191 5.68 -4.08 12.15
N LEU A 192 5.56 -2.76 12.11
CA LEU A 192 5.84 -1.95 10.93
C LEU A 192 7.17 -1.23 11.11
N ALA A 193 8.00 -1.24 10.08
CA ALA A 193 9.27 -0.54 10.07
C ALA A 193 9.40 0.35 8.81
N PRO A 194 10.15 1.46 8.89
CA PRO A 194 10.22 2.43 7.80
C PRO A 194 11.00 1.92 6.58
N THR A 195 11.94 0.97 6.78
CA THR A 195 12.76 0.43 5.71
C THR A 195 12.71 -1.10 5.65
N LEU A 196 12.99 -1.66 4.46
CA LEU A 196 13.09 -3.10 4.27
C LEU A 196 14.26 -3.71 5.07
N ASP A 197 15.34 -2.96 5.29
CA ASP A 197 16.49 -3.42 6.06
C ASP A 197 16.14 -3.54 7.55
N ASP A 198 15.35 -2.60 8.08
CA ASP A 198 14.82 -2.69 9.45
C ASP A 198 13.85 -3.86 9.58
N VAL A 199 12.96 -4.06 8.60
CA VAL A 199 12.06 -5.23 8.54
C VAL A 199 12.86 -6.53 8.56
N ALA A 200 13.91 -6.63 7.75
CA ALA A 200 14.78 -7.81 7.70
C ALA A 200 15.45 -8.05 9.07
N SER A 201 16.00 -6.99 9.67
CA SER A 201 16.68 -7.07 10.97
C SER A 201 15.75 -7.54 12.09
N ILE A 202 14.50 -7.03 12.13
CA ILE A 202 13.48 -7.45 13.12
C ILE A 202 13.06 -8.90 12.86
N ASN A 203 12.84 -9.28 11.60
CA ASN A 203 12.45 -10.64 11.24
C ASN A 203 13.55 -11.65 11.61
N ASP A 204 14.81 -11.36 11.29
CA ASP A 204 15.95 -12.22 11.65
C ASP A 204 16.07 -12.37 13.17
N TYR A 205 15.87 -11.28 13.92
CA TYR A 205 15.81 -11.31 15.37
C TYR A 205 14.67 -12.22 15.87
N MET A 206 13.44 -12.06 15.37
CA MET A 206 12.31 -12.89 15.77
C MET A 206 12.50 -14.38 15.40
N LEU A 207 13.07 -14.67 14.22
CA LEU A 207 13.40 -16.03 13.80
C LEU A 207 14.43 -16.68 14.72
N SER A 208 15.42 -15.90 15.21
CA SER A 208 16.43 -16.40 16.15
C SER A 208 15.86 -16.85 17.50
N LEU A 209 14.66 -16.40 17.87
CA LEU A 209 13.96 -16.80 19.10
C LEU A 209 13.21 -18.13 18.96
N LEU A 210 12.94 -18.57 17.72
CA LEU A 210 12.15 -19.77 17.48
C LEU A 210 12.96 -21.03 17.75
N PRO A 211 12.40 -22.02 18.48
CA PRO A 211 13.05 -23.31 18.62
C PRO A 211 12.87 -24.10 17.31
N GLY A 212 13.97 -24.43 16.64
CA GLY A 212 13.95 -25.24 15.41
C GLY A 212 15.22 -25.15 14.59
N GLU A 213 15.31 -25.97 13.55
CA GLU A 213 16.39 -25.88 12.57
C GLU A 213 16.05 -24.85 11.48
N GLU A 214 17.01 -23.97 11.18
CA GLU A 214 16.89 -23.01 10.09
C GLU A 214 16.88 -23.74 8.74
N SER A 215 15.88 -23.43 7.91
CA SER A 215 15.78 -23.94 6.54
C SER A 215 15.90 -22.78 5.55
N LYS A 216 16.87 -22.88 4.64
CA LYS A 216 17.11 -21.86 3.62
C LYS A 216 16.49 -22.27 2.28
N TYR A 217 15.52 -21.49 1.82
CA TYR A 217 14.92 -21.64 0.49
C TYR A 217 15.55 -20.64 -0.48
N LEU A 218 16.10 -21.13 -1.59
CA LEU A 218 16.71 -20.31 -2.63
C LEU A 218 15.71 -20.11 -3.78
N SER A 219 15.48 -18.86 -4.20
CA SER A 219 14.73 -18.59 -5.41
C SER A 219 15.56 -18.89 -6.66
N SER A 220 14.89 -19.23 -7.76
CA SER A 220 15.51 -19.35 -9.08
C SER A 220 14.88 -18.32 -10.02
N ASP A 221 15.68 -17.35 -10.45
CA ASP A 221 15.24 -16.25 -11.30
C ASP A 221 15.59 -16.47 -12.79
N SER A 222 16.00 -17.68 -13.17
CA SER A 222 16.40 -18.01 -14.54
C SER A 222 15.33 -18.81 -15.27
N ILE A 223 14.93 -18.33 -16.46
CA ILE A 223 14.17 -19.12 -17.42
C ILE A 223 15.15 -20.09 -18.09
N SER A 224 14.88 -21.39 -18.00
CA SER A 224 15.62 -22.41 -18.73
C SER A 224 15.30 -22.31 -20.22
N ASN A 225 16.23 -21.79 -21.03
CA ASN A 225 16.17 -21.94 -22.49
C ASN A 225 16.56 -23.38 -22.83
N GLN A 226 15.64 -24.33 -22.66
CA GLN A 226 15.75 -25.66 -23.24
C GLN A 226 14.56 -25.93 -24.17
N ASP A 227 14.36 -25.03 -25.13
CA ASP A 227 13.72 -25.35 -26.40
C ASP A 227 14.72 -25.00 -27.50
N SER A 228 15.76 -25.84 -27.62
CA SER A 228 16.50 -25.94 -28.88
C SER A 228 15.92 -27.14 -29.62
N ASP A 229 15.04 -26.82 -30.58
CA ASP A 229 14.41 -27.72 -31.54
C ASP A 229 15.40 -28.79 -32.05
N SER A 230 14.95 -30.05 -32.01
CA SER A 230 15.56 -31.17 -32.74
C SER A 230 14.87 -31.36 -34.08
#